data_AF-A0A498Q5Y2-F1
#
_entry.id   AF-A0A498Q5Y2-F1
#
_cell.length_a   1.000
_cell.length_b   1.000
_cell.length_c   1.000
_cell.angle_alpha   90.00
_cell.angle_beta   90.00
_cell.angle_gamma   90.00
#
_symmetry.space_group_name_H-M   'P 1'
#
loop_
_entity.id
_entity.type
_entity.pdbx_description
1 polymer ?
#
loop_
_entity_poly.entity_id
_entity_poly.type
_entity_poly.pdbx_seq_one_letter_code
_entity_poly.pdbx_strand_id
1 'polypeptide(L)' 'MIGSAGDGGAGAAGNINSVAGGQGGNGGDAFFIGNGGNGGAGGRGFGAGPPGKGGSGGTAGIIGWAGNPGPDG' A
#
# COMPACT_ATOMS: atom_id res chain seq x y z
N MET A 1 5.14 21.23 3.49
CA MET A 1 5.47 20.58 2.20
C MET A 1 4.16 20.18 1.53
N ILE A 2 3.92 20.62 0.30
CA ILE A 2 2.73 20.27 -0.50
C ILE A 2 3.15 19.11 -1.42
N GLY A 3 2.44 17.98 -1.36
CA GLY A 3 2.74 16.82 -2.20
C GLY A 3 2.00 15.56 -1.76
N SER A 4 1.55 14.77 -2.73
CA SER A 4 0.99 13.45 -2.47
C SER A 4 2.09 12.46 -2.09
N ALA A 5 1.76 11.52 -1.22
CA ALA A 5 2.68 10.47 -0.82
C ALA A 5 2.76 9.35 -1.88
N GLY A 6 3.85 8.59 -1.84
CA GLY A 6 4.09 7.48 -2.76
C GLY A 6 3.27 6.24 -2.42
N ASP A 7 2.88 5.48 -3.44
CA ASP A 7 2.21 4.20 -3.29
C ASP A 7 3.13 3.13 -2.72
N GLY A 8 2.54 2.14 -2.04
CA GLY A 8 3.24 0.96 -1.55
C GLY A 8 3.65 0.00 -2.66
N GLY A 9 4.81 -0.64 -2.51
CA GLY A 9 5.30 -1.62 -3.48
C GLY A 9 4.50 -2.92 -3.46
N ALA A 10 4.42 -3.63 -4.60
CA ALA A 10 3.77 -4.94 -4.66
C ALA A 10 4.53 -6.00 -3.81
N GLY A 11 3.76 -6.91 -3.20
CA GLY A 11 4.29 -8.07 -2.50
C GLY A 11 4.96 -9.05 -3.46
N ALA A 12 6.02 -9.73 -2.99
CA ALA A 12 6.73 -10.72 -3.79
C ALA A 12 5.87 -11.95 -4.08
N ALA A 13 5.99 -12.54 -5.27
CA ALA A 13 5.32 -13.81 -5.54
C ALA A 13 5.88 -14.95 -4.67
N GLY A 14 4.99 -15.82 -4.20
CA GLY A 14 5.36 -17.09 -3.57
C GLY A 14 6.13 -17.97 -4.56
N ASN A 15 7.00 -18.82 -4.02
CA ASN A 15 7.82 -19.74 -4.80
C ASN A 15 7.94 -21.10 -4.09
N ILE A 16 8.72 -22.02 -4.65
CA ILE A 16 8.94 -23.38 -4.13
C ILE A 16 9.36 -23.40 -2.65
N ASN A 17 10.00 -22.33 -2.16
CA ASN A 17 10.47 -22.19 -0.79
C ASN A 17 9.55 -21.33 0.10
N SER A 18 8.59 -20.60 -0.48
CA SER A 18 7.61 -19.78 0.24
C SER A 18 6.26 -19.87 -0.47
N VAL A 19 5.41 -20.76 0.01
CA VAL A 19 4.14 -21.15 -0.63
C VAL A 19 3.16 -19.98 -0.70
N ALA A 20 3.24 -19.05 0.25
CA ALA A 20 2.45 -17.82 0.29
C ALA A 20 3.19 -16.66 -0.39
N GLY A 21 2.43 -15.82 -1.10
CA GLY A 21 2.90 -14.53 -1.57
C GLY A 21 3.20 -13.56 -0.43
N GLY A 22 4.16 -12.68 -0.65
CA GLY A 22 4.56 -11.64 0.29
C GLY A 22 3.48 -10.58 0.47
N GLN A 23 3.50 -9.91 1.61
CA GLN A 23 2.62 -8.79 1.88
C GLN A 23 2.92 -7.59 0.96
N GLY A 24 1.88 -6.91 0.47
CA GLY A 24 2.01 -5.63 -0.21
C GLY A 24 2.48 -4.52 0.72
N GLY A 25 3.34 -3.63 0.24
CA GLY A 25 3.83 -2.48 1.01
C GLY A 25 2.72 -1.46 1.31
N ASN A 26 2.81 -0.75 2.43
CA ASN A 26 1.86 0.32 2.74
C ASN A 26 2.14 1.56 1.87
N GLY A 27 1.08 2.26 1.49
CA GLY A 27 1.19 3.59 0.92
C GLY A 27 1.67 4.61 1.95
N GLY A 28 2.39 5.62 1.48
CA GLY A 28 2.95 6.65 2.35
C GLY A 28 1.89 7.64 2.85
N ASP A 29 2.16 8.25 4.00
CA ASP A 29 1.34 9.32 4.56
C ASP A 29 1.73 10.69 3.98
N ALA A 30 0.73 11.53 3.68
CA ALA A 30 0.96 12.93 3.33
C ALA A 30 0.96 13.80 4.60
N PHE A 31 1.96 14.70 4.72
CA PHE A 31 2.16 15.48 5.95
C PHE A 31 1.16 16.64 6.11
N PHE A 32 1.08 17.56 5.13
CA PHE A 32 0.32 18.81 5.27
C PHE A 32 -0.85 18.91 4.30
N ILE A 33 -0.54 18.99 3.01
CA ILE A 33 -1.52 19.09 1.91
C ILE A 33 -1.10 18.07 0.86
N GLY A 34 -1.96 17.08 0.61
CA GLY A 34 -1.69 16.02 -0.37
C GLY A 34 -2.44 14.74 -0.05
N ASN A 35 -2.61 13.88 -1.06
CA ASN A 35 -3.26 12.58 -0.87
C ASN A 35 -2.24 11.57 -0.30
N GLY A 36 -2.71 10.67 0.55
CA GLY A 36 -1.95 9.50 0.95
C GLY A 36 -1.76 8.56 -0.24
N GLY A 37 -0.68 7.78 -0.23
CA GLY A 37 -0.41 6.78 -1.26
C GLY A 37 -1.32 5.57 -1.11
N ASN A 38 -1.65 4.88 -2.19
CA ASN A 38 -2.35 3.61 -2.14
C ASN A 38 -1.42 2.51 -1.59
N GLY A 39 -2.00 1.49 -0.97
CA GLY A 39 -1.29 0.27 -0.61
C GLY A 39 -0.91 -0.55 -1.85
N GLY A 40 0.21 -1.26 -1.75
CA GLY A 40 0.65 -2.19 -2.79
C GLY A 40 -0.16 -3.48 -2.78
N ALA A 41 -0.27 -4.10 -3.97
CA ALA A 41 -0.93 -5.39 -4.10
C ALA A 41 -0.23 -6.48 -3.27
N GLY A 42 -1.01 -7.43 -2.77
CA GLY A 42 -0.46 -8.67 -2.24
C GLY A 42 0.33 -9.45 -3.30
N GLY A 43 1.32 -10.23 -2.86
CA GLY A 43 2.05 -11.14 -3.73
C GLY A 43 1.21 -12.36 -4.12
N ARG A 44 1.36 -12.84 -5.36
CA ARG A 44 0.63 -14.03 -5.83
C ARG A 44 1.32 -15.31 -5.38
N GLY A 45 0.57 -16.36 -5.02
CA GLY A 45 1.14 -17.65 -4.61
C GLY A 45 0.07 -18.71 -4.36
N PHE A 46 0.46 -19.89 -3.88
CA PHE A 46 -0.50 -20.91 -3.44
C PHE A 46 -1.33 -20.42 -2.23
N GLY A 47 -0.73 -19.55 -1.40
CA GLY A 47 -1.46 -18.63 -0.53
C GLY A 47 -1.32 -17.20 -1.04
N ALA A 48 -2.43 -16.48 -1.16
CA ALA A 48 -2.42 -15.05 -1.49
C ALA A 48 -1.71 -14.25 -0.40
N GLY A 49 -0.80 -13.36 -0.78
CA GLY A 49 -0.22 -12.38 0.13
C GLY A 49 -1.26 -11.31 0.49
N PRO A 50 -1.32 -10.84 1.75
CA PRO A 50 -2.25 -9.78 2.11
C PRO A 50 -1.86 -8.45 1.46
N PRO A 51 -2.83 -7.58 1.13
CA PRO A 51 -2.56 -6.28 0.55
C PRO A 51 -1.93 -5.31 1.56
N GLY A 52 -1.22 -4.32 1.03
CA GLY A 52 -0.76 -3.17 1.79
C GLY A 52 -1.91 -2.23 2.15
N LYS A 53 -1.78 -1.50 3.26
CA LYS A 53 -2.75 -0.46 3.63
C LYS A 53 -2.48 0.81 2.82
N GLY A 54 -3.53 1.58 2.53
CA GLY A 54 -3.37 2.94 2.05
C GLY A 54 -2.83 3.87 3.14
N GLY A 55 -2.06 4.86 2.74
CA GLY A 55 -1.56 5.91 3.62
C GLY A 55 -2.60 7.01 3.88
N SER A 56 -2.43 7.73 4.97
CA SER A 56 -3.27 8.87 5.34
C SER A 56 -3.01 10.10 4.46
N GLY A 57 -4.07 10.85 4.16
CA GLY A 57 -3.96 12.14 3.49
C GLY A 57 -3.43 13.24 4.42
N GLY A 58 -3.08 14.40 3.85
CA GLY A 58 -2.56 15.57 4.57
C GLY A 58 -3.39 15.93 5.79
N THR A 59 -2.71 16.34 6.88
CA THR A 59 -3.33 16.64 8.19
C THR A 59 -4.44 15.62 8.53
N ALA A 60 -4.09 14.33 8.58
CA ALA A 60 -4.97 13.21 8.92
C ALA A 60 -6.21 13.02 8.00
N GLY A 61 -6.12 13.41 6.73
CA GLY A 61 -7.20 13.27 5.75
C GLY A 61 -8.13 14.49 5.64
N ILE A 62 -7.82 15.60 6.31
CA ILE A 62 -8.64 16.82 6.30
C ILE A 62 -8.37 17.63 5.02
N ILE A 63 -7.12 17.66 4.54
CA ILE A 63 -6.70 18.41 3.36
C ILE A 63 -5.94 17.46 2.42
N GLY A 64 -6.64 16.40 2.03
CA GLY A 64 -6.13 15.34 1.18
C GLY A 64 -6.88 14.04 1.42
N TRP A 65 -7.01 13.22 0.39
CA TRP A 65 -7.67 11.93 0.50
C TRP A 65 -6.71 10.87 1.06
N ALA A 66 -7.24 9.95 1.87
CA ALA A 66 -6.52 8.74 2.22
C ALA A 66 -6.35 7.88 0.95
N GLY A 67 -5.21 7.20 0.85
CA GLY A 67 -5.00 6.19 -0.18
C GLY A 67 -5.85 4.94 0.09
N ASN A 68 -6.12 4.18 -0.96
CA ASN A 68 -6.86 2.93 -0.85
C ASN A 68 -5.94 1.78 -0.45
N PRO A 69 -6.43 0.74 0.25
CA PRO A 69 -5.72 -0.53 0.36
C PRO A 69 -5.37 -1.09 -1.02
N GLY A 70 -4.26 -1.83 -1.09
CA GLY A 70 -3.91 -2.57 -2.30
C GLY A 70 -4.89 -3.72 -2.57
N PRO A 71 -4.90 -4.27 -3.79
CA PRO A 71 -5.67 -5.48 -4.10
C PRO A 71 -4.99 -6.74 -3.53
N ASP A 72 -5.78 -7.78 -3.28
CA ASP A 72 -5.26 -9.10 -2.88
C ASP A 72 -4.33 -9.71 -3.96
N GLY A 73 -3.45 -10.63 -3.53
CA GLY A 73 -2.44 -11.29 -4.36
C GLY A 73 -2.89 -12.57 -5.05
#